data_AF-A0A847QBV3-F1
#
_entry.id   AF-A0A847QBV3-F1
#
_cell.length_a   1.000
_cell.length_b   1.000
_cell.length_c   1.000
_cell.angle_alpha   90.00
_cell.angle_beta   90.00
_cell.angle_gamma   90.00
#
_symmetry.space_group_name_H-M   'P 1'
#
loop_
_entity.id
_entity.type
_entity.pdbx_description
1 polymer ?
#
loop_
_entity_poly.entity_id
_entity_poly.type
_entity_poly.pdbx_seq_one_letter_code
_entity_poly.pdbx_strand_id
1 'polypeptide(L)'
;MKKFLSLFLVLLLVVGCGAPKSNEAQVISITTKGHAEGLQVEVTFEGDVITEVKVLEHNETPGISDAALNDIPKAIVEYNSIKVDVVTGATNTSNGIIDAVKQAIEKAGLKVSDFEKEIATSSEGEEITLDTEIVVVGGGIAGLSAALEAIQNGAEVILIEKMPVTGGSTMMSGGLILAAESSISKKLNRTETAQDLADYWYEVSEGKADKEFIELAAKTSGENIDWMIENGVEMKEEITKLHSSHELSFGHRTAGFDDVPAGGGVGFTEPLTEKIIELGGQVLLQTPATELIVEDGVVVGVKATNEKGDDITINAKAVILATGGFAGSEELMKEYHPFLKLGSMAHGGNKGNTGDGIIMAKAVDAKLLFHDSGIDLGVNSPTFYGYGEEYKGLYVTPEGDRFMDETRFHFTRTRILMDLGFNEIWAITDQGNDRVEASIENGMAFKADSIEELAKLIQADVEKLEATVTRYNELAAKGKDEDFDKDAQYLQKIEGPTYYALKLFMGNSGSIGGIVTTIDGEVINNQDQVIKGLYAAGEVASGQVMYKEYPGSGSAIAFYLAFGRQAGRAAAEFVK
;
A
#
# COMPACT_ATOMS: atom_id res chain seq x y z
N MET A 1 50.54 -42.41 69.39
CA MET A 1 49.95 -41.07 69.18
C MET A 1 49.12 -41.10 67.90
N LYS A 2 47.89 -40.58 68.00
CA LYS A 2 46.77 -40.45 67.03
C LYS A 2 47.12 -40.71 65.54
N LYS A 3 46.65 -41.82 64.96
CA LYS A 3 45.36 -42.07 64.24
C LYS A 3 45.43 -41.69 62.74
N PHE A 4 45.55 -42.70 61.87
CA PHE A 4 45.01 -42.70 60.50
C PHE A 4 44.22 -44.00 60.33
N LEU A 5 42.93 -43.88 60.05
CA LEU A 5 41.97 -44.97 59.92
C LEU A 5 41.53 -45.03 58.45
N SER A 6 41.82 -46.16 57.79
CA SER A 6 41.24 -46.51 56.50
C SER A 6 39.73 -46.69 56.61
N LEU A 7 38.96 -46.18 55.65
CA LEU A 7 37.61 -46.65 55.39
C LEU A 7 37.31 -46.61 53.89
N PHE A 8 37.01 -47.80 53.36
CA PHE A 8 36.44 -48.06 52.04
C PHE A 8 35.10 -47.33 51.88
N LEU A 9 34.92 -46.59 50.78
CA LEU A 9 33.64 -45.99 50.41
C LEU A 9 32.94 -46.85 49.34
N VAL A 10 31.71 -47.23 49.64
CA VAL A 10 30.82 -48.08 48.83
C VAL A 10 30.25 -47.28 47.66
N LEU A 11 30.30 -47.90 46.46
CA LEU A 11 29.71 -47.41 45.21
C LEU A 11 28.19 -47.56 45.27
N LEU A 12 27.44 -46.47 45.21
CA LEU A 12 25.97 -46.45 45.08
C LEU A 12 25.62 -46.03 43.64
N LEU A 13 25.16 -47.00 42.86
CA LEU A 13 24.54 -46.82 41.54
C LEU A 13 23.19 -46.12 41.73
N VAL A 14 23.09 -44.87 41.27
CA VAL A 14 21.79 -44.19 41.08
C VAL A 14 21.32 -44.52 39.66
N VAL A 15 20.33 -45.39 39.57
CA VAL A 15 19.53 -45.62 38.36
C VAL A 15 18.60 -44.41 38.21
N GLY A 16 18.93 -43.51 37.29
CA GLY A 16 18.01 -42.46 36.86
C GLY A 16 16.95 -43.08 35.94
N CYS A 17 15.74 -43.24 36.45
CA CYS A 17 14.56 -43.52 35.63
C CYS A 17 14.27 -42.32 34.71
N GLY A 18 14.62 -42.43 33.42
CA GLY A 18 13.95 -41.67 32.38
C GLY A 18 12.57 -42.29 32.16
N ALA A 19 11.50 -41.57 32.47
CA ALA A 19 10.17 -41.95 32.01
C ALA A 19 10.17 -41.94 30.46
N PRO A 20 9.54 -42.91 29.79
CA PRO A 20 9.36 -42.83 28.34
C PRO A 20 8.49 -41.62 28.01
N LYS A 21 8.98 -40.70 27.16
CA LYS A 21 8.13 -39.68 26.52
C LYS A 21 7.00 -40.46 25.82
N SER A 22 5.73 -40.12 26.10
CA SER A 22 4.60 -40.73 25.42
C SER A 22 4.69 -40.45 23.91
N ASN A 23 4.58 -41.49 23.09
CA ASN A 23 4.49 -41.39 21.62
C ASN A 23 3.09 -40.90 21.14
N GLU A 24 2.31 -40.24 21.99
CA GLU A 24 1.04 -39.65 21.58
C GLU A 24 1.31 -38.25 21.03
N ALA A 25 0.83 -37.99 19.82
CA ALA A 25 0.93 -36.67 19.20
C ALA A 25 0.24 -35.63 20.09
N GLN A 26 0.96 -34.58 20.44
CA GLN A 26 0.42 -33.46 21.20
C GLN A 26 -0.03 -32.37 20.21
N VAL A 27 -1.32 -32.05 20.22
CA VAL A 27 -1.91 -31.01 19.36
C VAL A 27 -2.24 -29.79 20.23
N ILE A 28 -1.75 -28.61 19.83
CA ILE A 28 -1.92 -27.37 20.58
C ILE A 28 -2.39 -26.27 19.63
N SER A 29 -3.54 -25.67 19.94
CA SER A 29 -4.05 -24.49 19.25
C SER A 29 -3.71 -23.21 20.02
N ILE A 30 -3.17 -22.22 19.32
CA ILE A 30 -2.85 -20.89 19.82
C ILE A 30 -3.57 -19.86 18.97
N THR A 31 -4.15 -18.84 19.61
CA THR A 31 -4.62 -17.65 18.93
C THR A 31 -3.64 -16.51 19.19
N THR A 32 -3.13 -15.92 18.12
CA THR A 32 -2.23 -14.76 18.15
C THR A 32 -2.78 -13.64 17.28
N LYS A 33 -2.04 -12.53 17.25
CA LYS A 33 -2.25 -11.42 16.34
C LYS A 33 -1.30 -11.55 15.15
N GLY A 34 -1.84 -11.54 13.93
CA GLY A 34 -1.08 -11.38 12.70
C GLY A 34 -1.08 -9.91 12.26
N HIS A 35 -1.45 -9.63 11.01
CA HIS A 35 -1.85 -8.28 10.63
C HIS A 35 -3.19 -7.92 11.26
N ALA A 36 -4.11 -8.87 11.31
CA ALA A 36 -5.42 -8.77 11.96
C ALA A 36 -5.43 -9.53 13.29
N GLU A 37 -6.48 -9.32 14.08
CA GLU A 37 -6.73 -10.11 15.29
C GLU A 37 -7.34 -11.48 14.94
N GLY A 38 -7.09 -12.47 15.80
CA GLY A 38 -7.77 -13.76 15.72
C GLY A 38 -7.11 -14.81 14.81
N LEU A 39 -5.79 -14.71 14.58
CA LEU A 39 -5.04 -15.72 13.84
C LEU A 39 -4.91 -17.00 14.71
N GLN A 40 -5.67 -18.04 14.39
CA GLN A 40 -5.63 -19.32 15.11
C GLN A 40 -4.75 -20.33 14.38
N VAL A 41 -3.69 -20.78 15.04
CA VAL A 41 -2.74 -21.76 14.52
C VAL A 41 -2.73 -23.00 15.42
N GLU A 42 -2.88 -24.17 14.82
CA GLU A 42 -2.73 -25.47 15.44
C GLU A 42 -1.36 -26.06 15.10
N VAL A 43 -0.67 -26.58 16.11
CA VAL A 43 0.65 -27.19 15.98
C VAL A 43 0.59 -28.60 16.54
N THR A 44 1.04 -29.57 15.75
CA THR A 44 1.15 -30.98 16.14
C THR A 44 2.61 -31.31 16.42
N PHE A 45 2.87 -31.88 17.59
CA PHE A 45 4.17 -32.36 18.02
C PHE A 45 4.16 -33.88 18.15
N GLU A 46 5.18 -34.54 17.61
CA GLU A 46 5.52 -35.92 17.94
C GLU A 46 6.84 -35.94 18.70
N GLY A 47 6.77 -36.02 20.04
CA GLY A 47 7.95 -35.89 20.89
C GLY A 47 8.49 -34.45 20.91
N ASP A 48 9.67 -34.24 20.34
CA ASP A 48 10.34 -32.93 20.19
C ASP A 48 10.38 -32.45 18.74
N VAL A 49 9.53 -33.01 17.88
CA VAL A 49 9.45 -32.65 16.46
C VAL A 49 8.09 -32.04 16.17
N ILE A 50 8.07 -30.83 15.58
CA ILE A 50 6.89 -30.27 14.93
C ILE A 50 6.60 -31.06 13.65
N THR A 51 5.47 -31.77 13.62
CA THR A 51 5.07 -32.59 12.45
C THR A 51 4.01 -31.91 11.60
N GLU A 52 3.28 -30.94 12.16
CA GLU A 52 2.27 -30.20 11.43
C GLU A 52 2.07 -28.80 12.03
N VAL A 53 1.84 -27.82 11.16
CA VAL A 53 1.38 -26.48 11.52
C VAL A 53 0.21 -26.16 10.59
N LYS A 54 -0.96 -25.83 11.14
CA LYS A 54 -2.17 -25.50 10.39
C LYS A 54 -2.71 -24.15 10.86
N VAL A 55 -2.99 -23.26 9.92
CA VAL A 55 -3.84 -22.11 10.21
C VAL A 55 -5.30 -22.59 10.13
N LEU A 56 -6.04 -22.46 11.24
CA LEU A 56 -7.43 -22.93 11.34
C LEU A 56 -8.43 -21.83 10.99
N GLU A 57 -8.17 -20.61 11.47
CA GLU A 57 -9.05 -19.45 11.34
C GLU A 57 -8.19 -18.18 11.29
N HIS A 58 -8.57 -17.21 10.46
CA HIS A 58 -7.89 -15.92 10.38
C HIS A 58 -8.79 -14.84 9.78
N ASN A 59 -8.47 -13.58 10.07
CA ASN A 59 -9.07 -12.39 9.45
C ASN A 59 -8.05 -11.59 8.63
N GLU A 60 -6.94 -12.24 8.25
CA GLU A 60 -5.86 -11.62 7.45
C GLU A 60 -6.35 -11.21 6.06
N THR A 61 -5.63 -10.28 5.42
CA THR A 61 -6.03 -9.69 4.15
C THR A 61 -5.87 -10.68 2.97
N PRO A 62 -6.97 -11.08 2.30
CA PRO A 62 -6.92 -12.02 1.18
C PRO A 62 -5.96 -11.57 0.07
N GLY A 63 -5.25 -12.52 -0.54
CA GLY A 63 -4.24 -12.26 -1.57
C GLY A 63 -2.91 -11.72 -1.03
N ILE A 64 -2.89 -10.94 0.06
CA ILE A 64 -1.66 -10.40 0.66
C ILE A 64 -1.02 -11.43 1.59
N SER A 65 -1.82 -12.03 2.48
CA SER A 65 -1.33 -12.93 3.52
C SER A 65 -1.13 -14.38 3.05
N ASP A 66 -1.64 -14.74 1.88
CA ASP A 66 -1.82 -16.14 1.48
C ASP A 66 -0.50 -16.90 1.37
N ALA A 67 0.56 -16.26 0.86
CA ALA A 67 1.90 -16.84 0.85
C ALA A 67 2.41 -17.08 2.29
N ALA A 68 2.23 -16.15 3.22
CA ALA A 68 2.60 -16.37 4.62
C ALA A 68 1.80 -17.49 5.28
N LEU A 69 0.48 -17.53 5.04
CA LEU A 69 -0.43 -18.55 5.57
C LEU A 69 -0.11 -19.95 5.06
N ASN A 70 0.45 -20.07 3.85
CA ASN A 70 0.79 -21.34 3.23
C ASN A 70 2.24 -21.76 3.48
N ASP A 71 3.21 -20.85 3.36
CA ASP A 71 4.62 -21.22 3.24
C ASP A 71 5.36 -21.19 4.57
N ILE A 72 4.98 -20.29 5.50
CA ILE A 72 5.56 -20.28 6.85
C ILE A 72 5.26 -21.60 7.59
N PRO A 73 4.02 -22.12 7.63
CA PRO A 73 3.76 -23.44 8.23
C PRO A 73 4.58 -24.57 7.61
N LYS A 74 4.71 -24.60 6.28
CA LYS A 74 5.50 -25.62 5.57
C LYS A 74 6.97 -25.53 5.93
N ALA A 75 7.56 -24.33 5.90
CA ALA A 75 8.96 -24.10 6.21
C ALA A 75 9.28 -24.49 7.67
N ILE A 76 8.38 -24.16 8.61
CA ILE A 76 8.56 -24.54 10.02
C ILE A 76 8.58 -26.07 10.18
N VAL A 77 7.70 -26.79 9.49
CA VAL A 77 7.66 -28.26 9.52
C VAL A 77 8.89 -28.85 8.82
N GLU A 78 9.21 -28.39 7.61
CA GLU A 78 10.32 -28.87 6.78
C GLU A 78 11.64 -28.73 7.52
N TYR A 79 11.93 -27.53 8.02
CA TYR A 79 13.18 -27.28 8.71
C TYR A 79 13.11 -27.68 10.16
N ASN A 80 11.93 -27.91 10.73
CA ASN A 80 11.75 -28.10 12.17
C ASN A 80 12.41 -26.96 12.97
N SER A 81 12.19 -25.73 12.51
CA SER A 81 12.79 -24.51 13.03
C SER A 81 11.81 -23.35 12.92
N ILE A 82 11.80 -22.44 13.89
CA ILE A 82 11.06 -21.18 13.85
C ILE A 82 11.90 -20.03 13.28
N LYS A 83 13.19 -20.26 12.99
CA LYS A 83 14.06 -19.32 12.25
C LYS A 83 13.86 -19.44 10.75
N VAL A 84 12.61 -19.32 10.30
CA VAL A 84 12.26 -19.29 8.87
C VAL A 84 12.21 -17.85 8.39
N ASP A 85 12.52 -17.63 7.12
CA ASP A 85 12.42 -16.31 6.52
C ASP A 85 10.95 -15.87 6.47
N VAL A 86 10.71 -14.62 6.83
CA VAL A 86 9.37 -14.03 6.77
C VAL A 86 9.03 -13.69 5.31
N VAL A 87 7.75 -13.84 4.97
CA VAL A 87 7.29 -13.51 3.62
C VAL A 87 7.25 -11.99 3.44
N THR A 88 7.98 -11.49 2.45
CA THR A 88 8.01 -10.07 2.12
C THR A 88 6.61 -9.57 1.76
N GLY A 89 6.16 -8.46 2.38
CA GLY A 89 4.79 -7.95 2.23
C GLY A 89 3.78 -8.53 3.22
N ALA A 90 4.02 -9.71 3.78
CA ALA A 90 3.15 -10.38 4.77
C ALA A 90 3.84 -10.59 6.14
N THR A 91 4.80 -9.71 6.47
CA THR A 91 5.66 -9.82 7.66
C THR A 91 4.89 -10.00 8.97
N ASN A 92 3.79 -9.25 9.15
CA ASN A 92 3.00 -9.31 10.40
C ASN A 92 2.29 -10.66 10.52
N THR A 93 1.73 -11.17 9.42
CA THR A 93 1.14 -12.50 9.36
C THR A 93 2.19 -13.59 9.61
N SER A 94 3.35 -13.51 8.94
CA SER A 94 4.46 -14.46 9.15
C SER A 94 4.90 -14.50 10.62
N ASN A 95 5.10 -13.33 11.23
CA ASN A 95 5.46 -13.23 12.64
C ASN A 95 4.36 -13.73 13.57
N GLY A 96 3.08 -13.52 13.23
CA GLY A 96 1.95 -14.07 13.99
C GLY A 96 1.96 -15.60 14.01
N ILE A 97 2.22 -16.25 12.87
CA ILE A 97 2.35 -17.71 12.79
C ILE A 97 3.57 -18.20 13.60
N ILE A 98 4.72 -17.54 13.45
CA ILE A 98 5.95 -17.89 14.18
C ILE A 98 5.73 -17.74 15.70
N ASP A 99 5.09 -16.66 16.14
CA ASP A 99 4.76 -16.44 17.54
C ASP A 99 3.76 -17.47 18.06
N ALA A 100 2.76 -17.85 17.26
CA ALA A 100 1.83 -18.92 17.61
C ALA A 100 2.55 -20.27 17.81
N VAL A 101 3.48 -20.61 16.92
CA VAL A 101 4.30 -21.83 17.07
C VAL A 101 5.21 -21.73 18.29
N LYS A 102 5.82 -20.58 18.56
CA LYS A 102 6.63 -20.34 19.76
C LYS A 102 5.83 -20.56 21.04
N GLN A 103 4.63 -19.98 21.13
CA GLN A 103 3.72 -20.20 22.27
C GLN A 103 3.26 -21.67 22.37
N ALA A 104 3.07 -22.35 21.23
CA ALA A 104 2.72 -23.78 21.22
C ALA A 104 3.86 -24.64 21.77
N ILE A 105 5.11 -24.38 21.38
CA ILE A 105 6.31 -25.04 21.90
C ILE A 105 6.39 -24.89 23.43
N GLU A 106 6.17 -23.67 23.94
CA GLU A 106 6.17 -23.40 25.39
C GLU A 106 5.05 -24.16 26.11
N LYS A 107 3.83 -24.20 25.54
CA LYS A 107 2.71 -24.99 26.09
C LYS A 107 2.94 -26.50 26.01
N ALA A 108 3.72 -26.98 25.04
CA ALA A 108 4.13 -28.38 24.95
C ALA A 108 5.17 -28.77 26.02
N GLY A 109 5.68 -27.80 26.79
CA GLY A 109 6.77 -28.02 27.75
C GLY A 109 8.12 -28.24 27.09
N LEU A 110 8.25 -27.87 25.81
CA LEU A 110 9.47 -27.92 25.02
C LEU A 110 10.22 -26.59 25.13
N LYS A 111 11.51 -26.57 24.79
CA LYS A 111 12.31 -25.34 24.82
C LYS A 111 12.32 -24.71 23.44
N VAL A 112 11.93 -23.44 23.36
CA VAL A 112 11.96 -22.65 22.11
C VAL A 112 13.34 -22.67 21.45
N SER A 113 14.41 -22.59 22.25
CA SER A 113 15.79 -22.62 21.75
C SER A 113 16.14 -23.86 20.92
N ASP A 114 15.45 -24.99 21.15
CA ASP A 114 15.70 -26.23 20.44
C ASP A 114 15.14 -26.18 18.99
N PHE A 115 14.26 -25.21 18.72
CA PHE A 115 13.67 -24.92 17.41
C PHE A 115 14.25 -23.66 16.75
N GLU A 116 15.34 -23.09 17.28
CA GLU A 116 15.98 -21.87 16.74
C GLU A 116 17.27 -22.19 15.98
N LYS A 117 17.33 -23.38 15.36
CA LYS A 117 18.49 -23.78 14.55
C LYS A 117 18.53 -22.97 13.25
N GLU A 118 19.73 -22.51 12.91
CA GLU A 118 19.99 -21.85 11.63
C GLU A 118 19.64 -22.81 10.49
N ILE A 119 18.87 -22.31 9.53
CA ILE A 119 18.62 -23.03 8.29
C ILE A 119 19.86 -22.82 7.43
N ALA A 120 20.56 -23.91 7.10
CA ALA A 120 21.67 -23.82 6.18
C ALA A 120 21.11 -23.40 4.81
N THR A 121 21.36 -22.17 4.39
CA THR A 121 21.08 -21.69 3.04
C THR A 121 22.01 -22.45 2.08
N SER A 122 21.50 -23.53 1.48
CA SER A 122 22.28 -24.38 0.57
C SER A 122 21.69 -24.38 -0.84
N SER A 123 22.03 -23.32 -1.58
CA SER A 123 22.52 -23.43 -2.96
C SER A 123 23.26 -22.12 -3.27
N GLU A 124 24.48 -22.19 -3.80
CA GLU A 124 25.02 -21.07 -4.59
C GLU A 124 24.01 -20.87 -5.73
N GLY A 125 23.46 -19.65 -5.87
CA GLY A 125 22.46 -19.36 -6.88
C GLY A 125 22.95 -19.70 -8.28
N GLU A 126 22.02 -20.05 -9.17
CA GLU A 126 22.33 -20.39 -10.55
C GLU A 126 22.35 -19.14 -11.44
N GLU A 127 23.13 -19.18 -12.52
CA GLU A 127 23.01 -18.22 -13.61
C GLU A 127 21.87 -18.67 -14.54
N ILE A 128 20.81 -17.87 -14.63
CA ILE A 128 19.63 -18.15 -15.43
C ILE A 128 19.53 -17.10 -16.55
N THR A 129 19.36 -17.54 -17.79
CA THR A 129 19.07 -16.64 -18.92
C THR A 129 17.70 -16.96 -19.50
N LEU A 130 16.87 -15.92 -19.63
CA LEU A 130 15.56 -15.97 -20.26
C LEU A 130 15.55 -14.98 -21.43
N ASP A 131 14.80 -15.32 -22.48
CA ASP A 131 14.62 -14.45 -23.65
C ASP A 131 13.11 -14.19 -23.84
N THR A 132 12.77 -12.95 -24.17
CA THR A 132 11.40 -12.53 -24.49
C THR A 132 11.42 -11.35 -25.46
N GLU A 133 10.27 -10.93 -25.99
CA GLU A 133 10.22 -9.69 -26.75
C GLU A 133 10.09 -8.48 -25.83
N ILE A 134 9.25 -8.58 -24.81
CA ILE A 134 9.02 -7.51 -23.85
C ILE A 134 9.10 -8.05 -22.43
N VAL A 135 9.93 -7.42 -21.60
CA VAL A 135 9.91 -7.65 -20.15
C VAL A 135 9.18 -6.51 -19.45
N VAL A 136 8.19 -6.85 -18.63
CA VAL A 136 7.43 -5.89 -17.81
C VAL A 136 7.87 -6.03 -16.36
N VAL A 137 8.30 -4.94 -15.73
CA VAL A 137 8.82 -4.94 -14.36
C VAL A 137 7.79 -4.32 -13.42
N GLY A 138 7.17 -5.15 -12.59
CA GLY A 138 6.12 -4.79 -11.63
C GLY A 138 4.74 -5.29 -12.05
N GLY A 139 4.07 -6.02 -11.16
CA GLY A 139 2.76 -6.64 -11.37
C GLY A 139 1.58 -5.84 -10.82
N GLY A 140 1.69 -4.50 -10.70
CA GLY A 140 0.56 -3.63 -10.38
C GLY A 140 -0.35 -3.39 -11.59
N ILE A 141 -1.42 -2.57 -11.45
CA ILE A 141 -2.36 -2.34 -12.55
C ILE A 141 -1.66 -1.90 -13.84
N ALA A 142 -0.68 -0.99 -13.79
CA ALA A 142 0.04 -0.53 -14.99
C ALA A 142 0.77 -1.67 -15.70
N GLY A 143 1.48 -2.53 -14.94
CA GLY A 143 2.25 -3.63 -15.51
C GLY A 143 1.37 -4.76 -16.02
N LEU A 144 0.32 -5.14 -15.27
CA LEU A 144 -0.66 -6.13 -15.74
C LEU A 144 -1.36 -5.65 -17.02
N SER A 145 -1.72 -4.38 -17.08
CA SER A 145 -2.33 -3.77 -18.26
C SER A 145 -1.37 -3.76 -19.45
N ALA A 146 -0.11 -3.37 -19.23
CA ALA A 146 0.91 -3.32 -20.26
C ALA A 146 1.22 -4.71 -20.82
N ALA A 147 1.39 -5.70 -19.94
CA ALA A 147 1.65 -7.08 -20.33
C ALA A 147 0.49 -7.67 -21.12
N LEU A 148 -0.74 -7.55 -20.62
CA LEU A 148 -1.91 -8.11 -21.30
C LEU A 148 -2.17 -7.44 -22.64
N GLU A 149 -2.08 -6.11 -22.70
CA GLU A 149 -2.26 -5.37 -23.95
C GLU A 149 -1.16 -5.71 -24.98
N ALA A 150 0.09 -5.88 -24.55
CA ALA A 150 1.19 -6.30 -25.43
C ALA A 150 0.97 -7.73 -25.99
N ILE A 151 0.53 -8.67 -25.15
CA ILE A 151 0.18 -10.05 -25.56
C ILE A 151 -0.97 -10.03 -26.56
N GLN A 152 -2.02 -9.24 -26.31
CA GLN A 152 -3.15 -9.08 -27.24
C GLN A 152 -2.73 -8.46 -28.58
N ASN A 153 -1.60 -7.74 -28.61
CA ASN A 153 -0.99 -7.20 -29.82
C ASN A 153 0.07 -8.11 -30.45
N GLY A 154 0.23 -9.33 -29.94
CA GLY A 154 1.02 -10.42 -30.52
C GLY A 154 2.45 -10.54 -30.02
N ALA A 155 2.85 -9.80 -28.98
CA ALA A 155 4.19 -9.88 -28.42
C ALA A 155 4.34 -11.02 -27.40
N GLU A 156 5.52 -11.63 -27.34
CA GLU A 156 5.90 -12.51 -26.22
C GLU A 156 6.31 -11.67 -25.00
N VAL A 157 5.75 -11.99 -23.83
CA VAL A 157 5.93 -11.19 -22.61
C VAL A 157 6.33 -12.04 -21.40
N ILE A 158 7.36 -11.58 -20.68
CA ILE A 158 7.65 -11.99 -19.31
C ILE A 158 7.36 -10.80 -18.38
N LEU A 159 6.44 -10.98 -17.44
CA LEU A 159 6.22 -10.05 -16.33
C LEU A 159 6.98 -10.56 -15.11
N ILE A 160 7.75 -9.68 -14.47
CA ILE A 160 8.43 -9.97 -13.21
C ILE A 160 7.89 -9.10 -12.08
N GLU A 161 7.69 -9.69 -10.91
CA GLU A 161 7.19 -9.05 -9.70
C GLU A 161 8.08 -9.47 -8.53
N LYS A 162 8.52 -8.50 -7.72
CA LYS A 162 9.40 -8.77 -6.60
C LYS A 162 8.66 -9.32 -5.38
N MET A 163 7.37 -9.04 -5.29
CA MET A 163 6.51 -9.52 -4.23
C MET A 163 6.06 -10.97 -4.51
N PRO A 164 5.61 -11.72 -3.49
CA PRO A 164 5.10 -13.08 -3.65
C PRO A 164 3.78 -13.18 -4.42
N VAL A 165 3.16 -12.04 -4.77
CA VAL A 165 1.91 -11.93 -5.50
C VAL A 165 1.92 -10.70 -6.40
N THR A 166 1.21 -10.74 -7.52
CA THR A 166 0.93 -9.55 -8.33
C THR A 166 -0.02 -8.60 -7.60
N GLY A 167 0.08 -7.32 -7.88
CA GLY A 167 -0.92 -6.32 -7.53
C GLY A 167 -0.36 -5.09 -6.82
N GLY A 168 0.81 -5.17 -6.17
CA GLY A 168 1.47 -4.01 -5.56
C GLY A 168 0.51 -3.18 -4.68
N SER A 169 0.50 -1.85 -4.85
CA SER A 169 -0.49 -0.98 -4.17
C SER A 169 -1.90 -1.05 -4.78
N THR A 170 -2.06 -1.62 -6.00
CA THR A 170 -3.37 -1.78 -6.64
C THR A 170 -4.25 -2.73 -5.83
N MET A 171 -3.73 -3.89 -5.45
CA MET A 171 -4.54 -4.91 -4.75
C MET A 171 -5.05 -4.41 -3.38
N MET A 172 -4.27 -3.54 -2.71
CA MET A 172 -4.65 -2.96 -1.41
C MET A 172 -5.74 -1.89 -1.52
N SER A 173 -6.03 -1.39 -2.73
CA SER A 173 -7.02 -0.36 -2.93
C SER A 173 -8.44 -0.85 -2.61
N GLY A 174 -9.38 0.09 -2.45
CA GLY A 174 -10.80 -0.23 -2.27
C GLY A 174 -11.50 -0.74 -3.53
N GLY A 175 -10.80 -0.98 -4.65
CA GLY A 175 -11.40 -1.48 -5.89
C GLY A 175 -12.17 -0.43 -6.69
N LEU A 176 -11.92 0.87 -6.46
CA LEU A 176 -12.57 1.97 -7.19
C LEU A 176 -11.70 2.44 -8.35
N ILE A 177 -12.31 2.77 -9.49
CA ILE A 177 -11.67 3.38 -10.66
C ILE A 177 -12.59 4.45 -11.25
N LEU A 178 -12.03 5.58 -11.67
CA LEU A 178 -12.81 6.65 -12.30
C LEU A 178 -12.90 6.45 -13.80
N ALA A 179 -14.12 6.52 -14.33
CA ALA A 179 -14.35 6.50 -15.76
C ALA A 179 -15.65 7.21 -16.14
N ALA A 180 -15.72 7.65 -17.38
CA ALA A 180 -16.92 8.17 -18.02
C ALA A 180 -17.23 7.34 -19.29
N GLU A 181 -18.49 7.36 -19.73
CA GLU A 181 -18.92 6.82 -21.03
C GLU A 181 -18.70 5.30 -21.25
N SER A 182 -18.44 4.53 -20.19
CA SER A 182 -18.37 3.06 -20.19
C SER A 182 -19.70 2.41 -20.60
N SER A 183 -19.68 1.12 -20.92
CA SER A 183 -20.90 0.33 -21.14
C SER A 183 -21.85 0.39 -19.92
N ILE A 184 -21.30 0.37 -18.70
CA ILE A 184 -22.06 0.53 -17.44
C ILE A 184 -22.69 1.92 -17.37
N SER A 185 -21.93 2.98 -17.67
CA SER A 185 -22.43 4.36 -17.70
C SER A 185 -23.62 4.51 -18.65
N LYS A 186 -23.51 3.93 -19.85
CA LYS A 186 -24.59 3.93 -20.86
C LYS A 186 -25.82 3.15 -20.37
N LYS A 187 -25.63 1.97 -19.77
CA LYS A 187 -26.72 1.16 -19.21
C LYS A 187 -27.48 1.89 -18.10
N LEU A 188 -26.76 2.67 -17.28
CA LEU A 188 -27.32 3.48 -16.20
C LEU A 188 -27.84 4.86 -16.67
N ASN A 189 -27.82 5.14 -17.98
CA ASN A 189 -28.22 6.43 -18.58
C ASN A 189 -27.50 7.64 -17.95
N ARG A 190 -26.22 7.48 -17.63
CA ARG A 190 -25.36 8.58 -17.15
C ARG A 190 -25.10 9.59 -18.25
N THR A 191 -24.92 10.85 -17.87
CA THR A 191 -24.71 11.96 -18.81
C THR A 191 -23.34 12.58 -18.70
N GLU A 192 -22.57 12.23 -17.67
CA GLU A 192 -21.20 12.69 -17.49
C GLU A 192 -20.30 12.20 -18.62
N THR A 193 -19.48 13.11 -19.13
CA THR A 193 -18.63 12.89 -20.31
C THR A 193 -17.17 12.70 -19.93
N ALA A 194 -16.37 12.22 -20.88
CA ALA A 194 -14.92 12.21 -20.73
C ALA A 194 -14.33 13.62 -20.53
N GLN A 195 -14.95 14.66 -21.11
CA GLN A 195 -14.49 16.04 -20.90
C GLN A 195 -14.73 16.50 -19.47
N ASP A 196 -15.88 16.16 -18.86
CA ASP A 196 -16.16 16.50 -17.47
C ASP A 196 -15.12 15.88 -16.51
N LEU A 197 -14.68 14.64 -16.81
CA LEU A 197 -13.64 13.96 -16.04
C LEU A 197 -12.25 14.60 -16.28
N ALA A 198 -11.92 14.97 -17.51
CA ALA A 198 -10.68 15.66 -17.84
C ALA A 198 -10.59 17.03 -17.14
N ASP A 199 -11.67 17.81 -17.18
CA ASP A 199 -11.76 19.12 -16.54
C ASP A 199 -11.57 18.99 -15.02
N TYR A 200 -12.20 17.99 -14.40
CA TYR A 200 -12.00 17.67 -12.99
C TYR A 200 -10.54 17.40 -12.64
N TRP A 201 -9.89 16.47 -13.34
CA TRP A 201 -8.49 16.15 -13.06
C TRP A 201 -7.55 17.32 -13.32
N TYR A 202 -7.81 18.10 -14.38
CA TYR A 202 -7.01 19.28 -14.70
C TYR A 202 -7.16 20.37 -13.64
N GLU A 203 -8.37 20.58 -13.12
CA GLU A 203 -8.65 21.52 -12.01
C GLU A 203 -7.91 21.11 -10.73
N VAL A 204 -8.00 19.83 -10.32
CA VAL A 204 -7.27 19.34 -9.13
C VAL A 204 -5.76 19.52 -9.30
N SER A 205 -5.24 19.33 -10.51
CA SER A 205 -3.81 19.55 -10.80
C SER A 205 -3.40 21.03 -10.84
N GLU A 206 -4.31 21.97 -10.58
CA GLU A 206 -4.08 23.42 -10.70
C GLU A 206 -3.69 23.85 -12.13
N GLY A 207 -4.12 23.07 -13.12
CA GLY A 207 -3.70 23.20 -14.52
C GLY A 207 -2.22 22.93 -14.76
N LYS A 208 -1.54 22.21 -13.84
CA LYS A 208 -0.11 21.87 -13.91
C LYS A 208 0.17 20.47 -14.45
N ALA A 209 -0.80 19.57 -14.44
CA ALA A 209 -0.67 18.31 -15.16
C ALA A 209 -0.53 18.56 -16.67
N ASP A 210 0.10 17.61 -17.36
CA ASP A 210 0.16 17.61 -18.81
C ASP A 210 -1.25 17.39 -19.36
N LYS A 211 -1.74 18.38 -20.10
CA LYS A 211 -3.11 18.39 -20.60
C LYS A 211 -3.38 17.26 -21.59
N GLU A 212 -2.40 16.88 -22.40
CA GLU A 212 -2.57 15.81 -23.39
C GLU A 212 -2.75 14.45 -22.69
N PHE A 213 -1.99 14.23 -21.62
CA PHE A 213 -2.11 13.04 -20.78
C PHE A 213 -3.48 12.97 -20.10
N ILE A 214 -3.93 14.07 -19.50
CA ILE A 214 -5.26 14.14 -18.85
C ILE A 214 -6.38 13.85 -19.84
N GLU A 215 -6.34 14.47 -21.02
CA GLU A 215 -7.35 14.28 -22.06
C GLU A 215 -7.37 12.83 -22.57
N LEU A 216 -6.21 12.21 -22.80
CA LEU A 216 -6.13 10.82 -23.25
C LEU A 216 -6.68 9.86 -22.19
N ALA A 217 -6.28 10.01 -20.94
CA ALA A 217 -6.75 9.16 -19.85
C ALA A 217 -8.27 9.24 -19.69
N ALA A 218 -8.84 10.45 -19.77
CA ALA A 218 -10.27 10.63 -19.61
C ALA A 218 -11.05 10.07 -20.81
N LYS A 219 -10.57 10.34 -22.02
CA LYS A 219 -11.16 9.85 -23.29
C LYS A 219 -11.18 8.33 -23.37
N THR A 220 -10.15 7.66 -22.87
CA THR A 220 -10.05 6.19 -22.90
C THR A 220 -10.70 5.52 -21.70
N SER A 221 -11.10 6.28 -20.67
CA SER A 221 -11.56 5.72 -19.39
C SER A 221 -12.74 4.75 -19.53
N GLY A 222 -13.74 5.06 -20.35
CA GLY A 222 -14.89 4.18 -20.58
C GLY A 222 -14.52 2.87 -21.29
N GLU A 223 -13.67 2.97 -22.32
CA GLU A 223 -13.13 1.80 -23.03
C GLU A 223 -12.27 0.93 -22.10
N ASN A 224 -11.51 1.56 -21.19
CA ASN A 224 -10.69 0.83 -20.21
C ASN A 224 -11.55 0.00 -19.23
N ILE A 225 -12.74 0.49 -18.84
CA ILE A 225 -13.70 -0.31 -18.06
C ILE A 225 -14.18 -1.52 -18.86
N ASP A 226 -14.59 -1.28 -20.11
CA ASP A 226 -15.12 -2.33 -20.97
C ASP A 226 -14.04 -3.40 -21.26
N TRP A 227 -12.80 -2.98 -21.51
CA TRP A 227 -11.64 -3.86 -21.68
C TRP A 227 -11.36 -4.70 -20.43
N MET A 228 -11.46 -4.12 -19.21
CA MET A 228 -11.30 -4.89 -17.98
C MET A 228 -12.38 -5.98 -17.86
N ILE A 229 -13.64 -5.65 -18.18
CA ILE A 229 -14.75 -6.62 -18.15
C ILE A 229 -14.53 -7.75 -19.17
N GLU A 230 -14.09 -7.42 -20.38
CA GLU A 230 -13.75 -8.40 -21.42
C GLU A 230 -12.62 -9.36 -21.00
N ASN A 231 -11.76 -8.92 -20.07
CA ASN A 231 -10.64 -9.69 -19.54
C ASN A 231 -10.91 -10.27 -18.15
N GLY A 232 -12.18 -10.40 -17.75
CA GLY A 232 -12.59 -11.18 -16.58
C GLY A 232 -12.77 -10.38 -15.30
N VAL A 233 -12.57 -9.05 -15.33
CA VAL A 233 -12.84 -8.22 -14.16
C VAL A 233 -14.35 -8.06 -13.97
N GLU A 234 -14.85 -8.49 -12.82
CA GLU A 234 -16.25 -8.29 -12.46
C GLU A 234 -16.45 -6.89 -11.85
N MET A 235 -17.32 -6.10 -12.47
CA MET A 235 -17.66 -4.75 -12.04
C MET A 235 -19.11 -4.71 -11.54
N LYS A 236 -19.37 -3.87 -10.55
CA LYS A 236 -20.74 -3.58 -10.14
C LYS A 236 -21.47 -2.75 -11.18
N GLU A 237 -22.80 -2.95 -11.24
CA GLU A 237 -23.70 -2.12 -12.03
C GLU A 237 -24.12 -0.84 -11.27
N GLU A 238 -23.13 -0.13 -10.71
CA GLU A 238 -23.33 1.13 -9.99
C GLU A 238 -22.21 2.13 -10.31
N ILE A 239 -22.53 3.43 -10.23
CA ILE A 239 -21.55 4.51 -10.36
C ILE A 239 -21.73 5.46 -9.17
N THR A 240 -20.63 5.69 -8.46
CA THR A 240 -20.62 6.41 -7.17
C THR A 240 -19.91 7.75 -7.27
N LYS A 241 -20.32 8.68 -6.39
CA LYS A 241 -19.62 9.94 -6.18
C LYS A 241 -18.31 9.68 -5.45
N LEU A 242 -17.31 10.52 -5.72
CA LEU A 242 -16.05 10.54 -4.97
C LEU A 242 -16.23 11.04 -3.53
N HIS A 243 -17.12 12.02 -3.35
CA HIS A 243 -17.46 12.70 -2.11
C HIS A 243 -18.84 13.35 -2.27
N SER A 244 -19.56 13.60 -1.18
CA SER A 244 -20.86 14.32 -1.26
C SER A 244 -20.78 15.72 -1.88
N SER A 245 -19.59 16.36 -1.84
CA SER A 245 -19.34 17.72 -2.34
C SER A 245 -19.18 17.77 -3.85
N HIS A 246 -19.04 16.61 -4.51
CA HIS A 246 -18.93 16.51 -5.95
C HIS A 246 -20.32 16.26 -6.55
N GLU A 247 -20.67 17.03 -7.58
CA GLU A 247 -21.93 16.82 -8.31
C GLU A 247 -21.84 15.63 -9.26
N LEU A 248 -20.66 15.42 -9.86
CA LEU A 248 -20.39 14.38 -10.84
C LEU A 248 -20.03 13.06 -10.17
N SER A 249 -20.47 11.95 -10.78
CA SER A 249 -20.13 10.59 -10.31
C SER A 249 -19.42 9.84 -11.43
N PHE A 250 -18.19 9.39 -11.14
CA PHE A 250 -17.32 8.64 -12.06
C PHE A 250 -16.87 7.29 -11.48
N GLY A 251 -17.17 7.00 -10.21
CA GLY A 251 -16.60 5.87 -9.48
C GLY A 251 -17.23 4.53 -9.83
N HIS A 252 -16.51 3.72 -10.59
CA HIS A 252 -16.82 2.32 -10.88
C HIS A 252 -16.09 1.43 -9.87
N ARG A 253 -16.74 0.35 -9.41
CA ARG A 253 -16.18 -0.55 -8.38
C ARG A 253 -16.19 -2.00 -8.81
N THR A 254 -15.15 -2.75 -8.44
CA THR A 254 -15.14 -4.21 -8.54
C THR A 254 -16.28 -4.84 -7.73
N ALA A 255 -16.81 -5.95 -8.21
CA ALA A 255 -17.82 -6.75 -7.51
C ALA A 255 -17.16 -7.75 -6.55
N GLY A 256 -17.89 -8.20 -5.52
CA GLY A 256 -17.49 -9.31 -4.65
C GLY A 256 -16.67 -8.94 -3.40
N PHE A 257 -16.35 -7.66 -3.18
CA PHE A 257 -15.49 -7.19 -2.08
C PHE A 257 -16.17 -6.18 -1.15
N ASP A 258 -17.50 -6.23 -1.05
CA ASP A 258 -18.31 -5.20 -0.36
C ASP A 258 -18.13 -5.15 1.15
N ASP A 259 -17.80 -6.28 1.76
CA ASP A 259 -17.59 -6.40 3.19
C ASP A 259 -16.12 -6.22 3.60
N VAL A 260 -15.23 -5.86 2.66
CA VAL A 260 -13.79 -5.75 2.91
C VAL A 260 -13.37 -4.27 2.92
N PRO A 261 -12.98 -3.70 4.08
CA PRO A 261 -12.61 -2.28 4.19
C PRO A 261 -11.42 -1.85 3.31
N ALA A 262 -10.56 -2.79 2.91
CA ALA A 262 -9.44 -2.65 1.98
C ALA A 262 -9.22 -4.00 1.26
N GLY A 263 -8.79 -4.00 0.00
CA GLY A 263 -8.56 -5.24 -0.77
C GLY A 263 -9.47 -5.44 -1.99
N GLY A 264 -10.42 -4.53 -2.24
CA GLY A 264 -11.27 -4.60 -3.46
C GLY A 264 -10.47 -4.51 -4.76
N GLY A 265 -9.24 -4.01 -4.72
CA GLY A 265 -8.34 -3.97 -5.87
C GLY A 265 -7.87 -5.35 -6.34
N VAL A 266 -7.98 -6.39 -5.50
CA VAL A 266 -7.75 -7.79 -5.88
C VAL A 266 -8.64 -8.18 -7.06
N GLY A 267 -9.88 -7.68 -7.09
CA GLY A 267 -10.81 -7.88 -8.21
C GLY A 267 -10.34 -7.32 -9.55
N PHE A 268 -9.37 -6.41 -9.57
CA PHE A 268 -8.68 -6.02 -10.81
C PHE A 268 -7.52 -6.97 -11.12
N THR A 269 -6.67 -7.23 -10.12
CA THR A 269 -5.35 -7.80 -10.35
C THR A 269 -5.40 -9.29 -10.64
N GLU A 270 -6.25 -10.06 -9.93
CA GLU A 270 -6.34 -11.50 -10.12
C GLU A 270 -6.82 -11.88 -11.53
N PRO A 271 -7.97 -11.35 -12.04
CA PRO A 271 -8.45 -11.72 -13.37
C PRO A 271 -7.46 -11.35 -14.48
N LEU A 272 -6.78 -10.20 -14.35
CA LEU A 272 -5.78 -9.77 -15.34
C LEU A 272 -4.53 -10.66 -15.30
N THR A 273 -4.05 -11.05 -14.12
CA THR A 273 -2.95 -12.01 -13.98
C THR A 273 -3.32 -13.36 -14.58
N GLU A 274 -4.50 -13.88 -14.27
CA GLU A 274 -5.01 -15.13 -14.86
C GLU A 274 -5.10 -15.04 -16.38
N LYS A 275 -5.57 -13.90 -16.91
CA LYS A 275 -5.71 -13.70 -18.35
C LYS A 275 -4.36 -13.64 -19.08
N ILE A 276 -3.34 -13.03 -18.47
CA ILE A 276 -1.96 -13.05 -18.99
C ILE A 276 -1.47 -14.49 -19.13
N ILE A 277 -1.64 -15.30 -18.09
CA ILE A 277 -1.22 -16.71 -18.06
C ILE A 277 -2.02 -17.54 -19.07
N GLU A 278 -3.34 -17.34 -19.16
CA GLU A 278 -4.24 -18.00 -20.13
C GLU A 278 -3.77 -17.76 -21.57
N LEU A 279 -3.30 -16.55 -21.88
CA LEU A 279 -2.83 -16.17 -23.21
C LEU A 279 -1.34 -16.48 -23.46
N GLY A 280 -0.67 -17.17 -22.53
CA GLY A 280 0.69 -17.66 -22.70
C GLY A 280 1.80 -16.71 -22.22
N GLY A 281 1.45 -15.60 -21.58
CA GLY A 281 2.42 -14.76 -20.88
C GLY A 281 2.98 -15.46 -19.64
N GLN A 282 4.23 -15.13 -19.28
CA GLN A 282 4.88 -15.65 -18.08
C GLN A 282 4.84 -14.61 -16.96
N VAL A 283 4.55 -15.06 -15.74
CA VAL A 283 4.58 -14.22 -14.53
C VAL A 283 5.57 -14.84 -13.54
N LEU A 284 6.68 -14.15 -13.27
CA LEU A 284 7.70 -14.57 -12.31
C LEU A 284 7.59 -13.73 -11.05
N LEU A 285 7.15 -14.36 -9.96
CA LEU A 285 7.03 -13.73 -8.64
C LEU A 285 8.37 -13.83 -7.89
N GLN A 286 8.53 -13.04 -6.83
CA GLN A 286 9.76 -12.99 -6.03
C GLN A 286 11.02 -12.79 -6.89
N THR A 287 10.89 -12.02 -7.97
CA THR A 287 11.94 -11.79 -8.98
C THR A 287 12.24 -10.30 -9.11
N PRO A 288 12.89 -9.66 -8.10
CA PRO A 288 13.25 -8.25 -8.17
C PRO A 288 14.25 -7.97 -9.30
N ALA A 289 13.90 -7.05 -10.19
CA ALA A 289 14.85 -6.45 -11.13
C ALA A 289 15.80 -5.50 -10.41
N THR A 290 17.07 -5.53 -10.79
CA THR A 290 18.15 -4.76 -10.14
C THR A 290 18.84 -3.79 -11.09
N GLU A 291 18.95 -4.14 -12.38
CA GLU A 291 19.66 -3.33 -13.38
C GLU A 291 18.98 -3.40 -14.75
N LEU A 292 19.06 -2.31 -15.51
CA LEU A 292 18.76 -2.30 -16.96
C LEU A 292 20.00 -2.75 -17.74
N ILE A 293 19.79 -3.58 -18.76
CA ILE A 293 20.85 -4.00 -19.70
C ILE A 293 20.82 -3.04 -20.88
N VAL A 294 21.97 -2.41 -21.20
CA VAL A 294 22.09 -1.43 -22.28
C VAL A 294 23.15 -1.86 -23.28
N GLU A 295 22.77 -1.95 -24.55
CA GLU A 295 23.66 -2.25 -25.67
C GLU A 295 23.51 -1.18 -26.75
N ASP A 296 24.63 -0.59 -27.19
CA ASP A 296 24.66 0.46 -28.23
C ASP A 296 23.65 1.62 -28.01
N GLY A 297 23.39 1.95 -26.74
CA GLY A 297 22.45 3.01 -26.34
C GLY A 297 20.96 2.61 -26.40
N VAL A 298 20.66 1.32 -26.53
CA VAL A 298 19.31 0.74 -26.47
C VAL A 298 19.19 -0.10 -25.21
N VAL A 299 18.08 0.00 -24.49
CA VAL A 299 17.76 -0.91 -23.39
C VAL A 299 17.26 -2.23 -23.96
N VAL A 300 17.92 -3.33 -23.62
CA VAL A 300 17.72 -4.66 -24.23
C VAL A 300 17.44 -5.76 -23.20
N GLY A 301 17.01 -5.40 -22.00
CA GLY A 301 16.68 -6.36 -20.96
C GLY A 301 16.91 -5.85 -19.56
N VAL A 302 16.81 -6.77 -18.61
CA VAL A 302 17.02 -6.51 -17.18
C VAL A 302 17.83 -7.63 -16.55
N LYS A 303 18.61 -7.27 -15.52
CA LYS A 303 19.06 -8.24 -14.52
C LYS A 303 18.07 -8.28 -13.37
N ALA A 304 17.90 -9.46 -12.81
CA ALA A 304 17.06 -9.73 -11.66
C ALA A 304 17.71 -10.78 -10.77
N THR A 305 17.15 -10.96 -9.58
CA THR A 305 17.51 -12.05 -8.67
C THR A 305 16.25 -12.70 -8.12
N ASN A 306 16.37 -13.70 -7.25
CA ASN A 306 15.27 -14.29 -6.52
C ASN A 306 15.70 -14.70 -5.10
N GLU A 307 14.79 -15.26 -4.32
CA GLU A 307 15.06 -15.70 -2.94
C GLU A 307 16.09 -16.83 -2.82
N LYS A 308 16.37 -17.56 -3.91
CA LYS A 308 17.41 -18.60 -3.95
C LYS A 308 18.80 -18.01 -4.17
N GLY A 309 18.89 -16.71 -4.48
CA GLY A 309 20.12 -16.03 -4.84
C GLY A 309 20.56 -16.23 -6.29
N ASP A 310 19.66 -16.70 -7.17
CA ASP A 310 19.96 -16.85 -8.60
C ASP A 310 20.29 -15.49 -9.24
N ASP A 311 21.22 -15.48 -10.21
CA ASP A 311 21.50 -14.33 -11.06
C ASP A 311 20.73 -14.50 -12.38
N ILE A 312 19.65 -13.75 -12.53
CA ILE A 312 18.70 -13.91 -13.62
C ILE A 312 18.91 -12.78 -14.64
N THR A 313 19.27 -13.15 -15.86
CA THR A 313 19.31 -12.25 -17.00
C THR A 313 18.09 -12.47 -17.88
N ILE A 314 17.31 -11.41 -18.12
CA ILE A 314 16.18 -11.45 -19.05
C ILE A 314 16.50 -10.54 -20.23
N ASN A 315 16.84 -11.14 -21.37
CA ASN A 315 17.02 -10.42 -22.62
C ASN A 315 15.66 -10.08 -23.20
N ALA A 316 15.49 -8.84 -23.65
CA ALA A 316 14.26 -8.36 -24.26
C ALA A 316 14.55 -7.35 -25.38
N LYS A 317 13.61 -7.17 -26.30
CA LYS A 317 13.69 -6.07 -27.26
C LYS A 317 13.21 -4.76 -26.63
N ALA A 318 12.29 -4.82 -25.66
CA ALA A 318 11.83 -3.67 -24.89
C ALA A 318 11.62 -4.00 -23.41
N VAL A 319 11.79 -2.99 -22.55
CA VAL A 319 11.56 -3.04 -21.09
C VAL A 319 10.49 -2.02 -20.73
N ILE A 320 9.46 -2.44 -19.98
CA ILE A 320 8.45 -1.55 -19.41
C ILE A 320 8.61 -1.50 -17.89
N LEU A 321 9.01 -0.34 -17.36
CA LEU A 321 9.05 -0.09 -15.92
C LEU A 321 7.65 0.27 -15.41
N ALA A 322 7.05 -0.63 -14.62
CA ALA A 322 5.74 -0.47 -14.01
C ALA A 322 5.79 -0.74 -12.48
N THR A 323 6.89 -0.33 -11.85
CA THR A 323 7.33 -0.78 -10.52
C THR A 323 6.64 -0.11 -9.33
N GLY A 324 5.58 0.66 -9.56
CA GLY A 324 4.97 1.49 -8.52
C GLY A 324 5.87 2.67 -8.09
N GLY A 325 5.50 3.32 -6.99
CA GLY A 325 6.19 4.49 -6.44
C GLY A 325 7.32 4.17 -5.46
N PHE A 326 7.62 5.16 -4.61
CA PHE A 326 8.72 5.11 -3.63
C PHE A 326 8.29 5.45 -2.20
N ALA A 327 6.99 5.37 -1.89
CA ALA A 327 6.44 5.68 -0.56
C ALA A 327 7.01 4.80 0.59
N GLY A 328 7.55 3.62 0.26
CA GLY A 328 8.25 2.74 1.20
C GLY A 328 9.74 3.08 1.38
N SER A 329 10.30 4.02 0.62
CA SER A 329 11.70 4.45 0.73
C SER A 329 11.83 5.77 1.49
N GLU A 330 12.30 5.70 2.74
CA GLU A 330 12.57 6.90 3.53
C GLU A 330 13.54 7.87 2.85
N GLU A 331 14.55 7.34 2.14
CA GLU A 331 15.57 8.15 1.48
C GLU A 331 14.97 8.95 0.31
N LEU A 332 14.21 8.29 -0.56
CA LEU A 332 13.58 8.96 -1.69
C LEU A 332 12.46 9.90 -1.24
N MET A 333 11.71 9.54 -0.18
CA MET A 333 10.73 10.44 0.43
C MET A 333 11.39 11.71 1.00
N LYS A 334 12.57 11.58 1.65
CA LYS A 334 13.38 12.73 2.11
C LYS A 334 13.82 13.63 0.96
N GLU A 335 14.22 13.03 -0.16
CA GLU A 335 14.74 13.75 -1.32
C GLU A 335 13.62 14.49 -2.08
N TYR A 336 12.49 13.83 -2.32
CA TYR A 336 11.46 14.32 -3.27
C TYR A 336 10.15 14.81 -2.63
N HIS A 337 9.86 14.45 -1.38
CA HIS A 337 8.69 14.95 -0.64
C HIS A 337 9.08 15.52 0.75
N PRO A 338 9.98 16.52 0.81
CA PRO A 338 10.53 17.02 2.06
C PRO A 338 9.50 17.73 2.96
N PHE A 339 8.35 18.15 2.43
CA PHE A 339 7.28 18.74 3.24
C PHE A 339 6.57 17.70 4.13
N LEU A 340 6.71 16.40 3.84
CA LEU A 340 6.22 15.34 4.73
C LEU A 340 7.22 15.07 5.86
N LYS A 341 6.80 15.22 7.12
CA LYS A 341 7.63 14.87 8.27
C LYS A 341 7.80 13.34 8.35
N LEU A 342 9.03 12.85 8.26
CA LEU A 342 9.32 11.42 8.51
C LEU A 342 8.78 11.00 9.87
N GLY A 343 8.02 9.90 9.90
CA GLY A 343 7.29 9.44 11.08
C GLY A 343 5.80 9.79 11.09
N SER A 344 5.34 10.72 10.23
CA SER A 344 3.91 10.88 9.88
C SER A 344 3.48 9.96 8.74
N MET A 345 4.34 9.03 8.32
CA MET A 345 4.05 8.03 7.30
C MET A 345 3.18 6.93 7.93
N ALA A 346 1.86 7.11 7.86
CA ALA A 346 0.96 5.96 8.02
C ALA A 346 1.39 4.91 6.99
N HIS A 347 1.68 3.71 7.47
CA HIS A 347 2.24 2.59 6.72
C HIS A 347 1.22 2.00 5.71
N GLY A 348 0.71 2.82 4.79
CA GLY A 348 -0.37 2.47 3.86
C GLY A 348 0.08 2.19 2.43
N GLY A 349 1.29 2.58 2.05
CA GLY A 349 1.89 2.15 0.79
C GLY A 349 2.37 0.71 0.88
N ASN A 350 2.36 -0.02 -0.24
CA ASN A 350 2.91 -1.38 -0.26
C ASN A 350 4.39 -1.28 0.15
N LYS A 351 4.86 -2.14 1.07
CA LYS A 351 6.27 -2.17 1.49
C LYS A 351 7.24 -2.39 0.32
N GLY A 352 6.74 -2.93 -0.79
CA GLY A 352 7.45 -3.04 -2.06
C GLY A 352 7.64 -1.72 -2.83
N ASN A 353 7.00 -0.61 -2.48
CA ASN A 353 7.19 0.67 -3.19
C ASN A 353 8.49 1.36 -2.75
N THR A 354 9.64 0.83 -3.14
CA THR A 354 10.98 1.32 -2.72
C THR A 354 11.67 2.19 -3.77
N GLY A 355 11.02 2.45 -4.92
CA GLY A 355 11.55 3.30 -5.98
C GLY A 355 12.55 2.63 -6.91
N ASP A 356 12.57 1.29 -6.98
CA ASP A 356 13.57 0.51 -7.74
C ASP A 356 13.60 0.91 -9.23
N GLY A 357 12.44 1.09 -9.86
CA GLY A 357 12.33 1.56 -11.24
C GLY A 357 12.88 2.98 -11.46
N ILE A 358 12.70 3.88 -10.49
CA ILE A 358 13.27 5.24 -10.53
C ILE A 358 14.80 5.17 -10.46
N ILE A 359 15.35 4.31 -9.59
CA ILE A 359 16.79 4.10 -9.44
C ILE A 359 17.38 3.54 -10.74
N MET A 360 16.77 2.50 -11.31
CA MET A 360 17.17 1.91 -12.58
C MET A 360 17.11 2.93 -13.73
N ALA A 361 16.04 3.74 -13.82
CA ALA A 361 15.91 4.76 -14.85
C ALA A 361 16.94 5.89 -14.70
N LYS A 362 17.23 6.33 -13.46
CA LYS A 362 18.26 7.34 -13.18
C LYS A 362 19.65 6.87 -13.62
N ALA A 363 19.94 5.57 -13.51
CA ALA A 363 21.22 4.99 -13.94
C ALA A 363 21.45 5.09 -15.46
N VAL A 364 20.39 5.27 -16.26
CA VAL A 364 20.45 5.46 -17.72
C VAL A 364 20.10 6.90 -18.15
N ASP A 365 20.28 7.88 -17.26
CA ASP A 365 20.05 9.31 -17.49
C ASP A 365 18.59 9.69 -17.81
N ALA A 366 17.62 8.89 -17.35
CA ALA A 366 16.21 9.26 -17.47
C ALA A 366 15.92 10.59 -16.76
N LYS A 367 15.10 11.41 -17.41
CA LYS A 367 14.57 12.66 -16.87
C LYS A 367 13.49 12.33 -15.86
N LEU A 368 13.54 13.01 -14.72
CA LEU A 368 12.59 12.84 -13.63
C LEU A 368 11.81 14.13 -13.39
N LEU A 369 10.54 13.99 -13.02
CA LEU A 369 9.63 15.07 -12.65
C LEU A 369 8.98 14.72 -11.32
N PHE A 370 9.37 15.44 -10.27
CA PHE A 370 8.79 15.30 -8.94
C PHE A 370 8.08 16.57 -8.52
N HIS A 371 7.00 16.39 -7.77
CA HIS A 371 6.29 17.46 -7.10
C HIS A 371 6.21 17.11 -5.63
N ASP A 372 6.54 18.05 -4.75
CA ASP A 372 6.20 17.86 -3.35
C ASP A 372 4.67 17.78 -3.25
N SER A 373 4.14 16.85 -2.46
CA SER A 373 2.73 16.47 -2.55
C SER A 373 2.22 15.83 -1.27
N GLY A 374 0.91 15.89 -1.07
CA GLY A 374 0.21 15.19 0.01
C GLY A 374 -1.01 14.46 -0.52
N ILE A 375 -1.15 13.19 -0.16
CA ILE A 375 -2.33 12.41 -0.55
C ILE A 375 -3.45 12.65 0.46
N ASP A 376 -3.28 12.36 1.74
CA ASP A 376 -4.36 12.43 2.72
C ASP A 376 -3.95 13.08 4.06
N LEU A 377 -4.93 13.34 4.91
CA LEU A 377 -4.81 13.89 6.26
C LEU A 377 -5.36 12.87 7.27
N GLY A 378 -4.46 12.18 7.98
CA GLY A 378 -4.81 11.10 8.90
C GLY A 378 -4.62 11.48 10.37
N VAL A 379 -5.42 10.87 11.26
CA VAL A 379 -5.24 10.96 12.73
C VAL A 379 -4.13 9.99 13.20
N ASN A 380 -4.08 8.77 12.65
CA ASN A 380 -3.05 7.76 12.95
C ASN A 380 -3.00 6.59 11.91
N SER A 381 -1.95 5.76 11.96
CA SER A 381 -1.76 4.57 11.11
C SER A 381 -2.70 3.38 11.39
N PRO A 382 -3.24 3.17 12.61
CA PRO A 382 -4.19 2.06 12.83
C PRO A 382 -5.64 2.33 12.40
N THR A 383 -6.10 3.59 12.39
CA THR A 383 -7.52 3.92 12.10
C THR A 383 -7.75 4.42 10.68
N PHE A 384 -6.67 4.73 9.94
CA PHE A 384 -6.60 5.06 8.51
C PHE A 384 -7.55 6.14 7.99
N TYR A 385 -8.19 6.92 8.86
CA TYR A 385 -9.12 7.95 8.43
C TYR A 385 -9.02 9.19 9.32
N GLY A 386 -8.79 10.34 8.68
CA GLY A 386 -9.21 11.63 9.22
C GLY A 386 -10.72 11.66 9.46
N TYR A 387 -11.21 12.61 10.24
CA TYR A 387 -12.67 12.79 10.30
C TYR A 387 -13.19 13.19 8.92
N GLY A 388 -14.12 12.39 8.40
CA GLY A 388 -14.69 12.57 7.08
C GLY A 388 -15.67 13.73 7.00
N GLU A 389 -16.50 13.70 5.97
CA GLU A 389 -17.48 14.73 5.60
C GLU A 389 -18.49 15.04 6.73
N GLU A 390 -18.62 14.13 7.71
CA GLU A 390 -19.55 14.25 8.84
C GLU A 390 -18.94 14.89 10.09
N TYR A 391 -17.73 15.45 10.01
CA TYR A 391 -17.05 15.95 11.20
C TYR A 391 -17.74 17.16 11.82
N LYS A 392 -18.15 17.00 13.08
CA LYS A 392 -18.88 18.03 13.86
C LYS A 392 -17.99 18.99 14.63
N GLY A 393 -16.73 18.63 14.83
CA GLY A 393 -15.71 19.50 15.45
C GLY A 393 -15.10 20.48 14.46
N LEU A 394 -14.01 21.12 14.86
CA LEU A 394 -13.28 22.08 14.02
C LEU A 394 -11.79 21.75 13.91
N TYR A 395 -11.15 22.19 12.83
CA TYR A 395 -9.72 22.04 12.62
C TYR A 395 -9.01 23.35 12.91
N VAL A 396 -7.90 23.28 13.65
CA VAL A 396 -7.03 24.43 13.94
C VAL A 396 -5.60 24.19 13.50
N THR A 397 -4.92 25.27 13.11
CA THR A 397 -3.47 25.28 12.92
C THR A 397 -2.75 24.91 14.23
N PRO A 398 -1.44 24.61 14.21
CA PRO A 398 -0.66 24.42 15.44
C PRO A 398 -0.81 25.57 16.46
N GLU A 399 -1.08 26.79 16.00
CA GLU A 399 -1.25 27.99 16.81
C GLU A 399 -2.68 28.17 17.36
N GLY A 400 -3.68 27.43 16.87
CA GLY A 400 -5.06 27.50 17.35
C GLY A 400 -6.05 28.28 16.47
N ASP A 401 -5.67 28.68 15.26
CA ASP A 401 -6.54 29.38 14.31
C ASP A 401 -7.35 28.39 13.45
N ARG A 402 -8.65 28.60 13.27
CA ARG A 402 -9.45 27.83 12.29
C ARG A 402 -9.13 28.33 10.87
N PHE A 403 -9.08 27.44 9.89
CA PHE A 403 -8.52 27.79 8.57
C PHE A 403 -9.23 27.14 7.36
N MET A 404 -10.22 26.27 7.57
CA MET A 404 -10.99 25.64 6.49
C MET A 404 -12.35 25.14 6.98
N ASP A 405 -13.20 24.77 6.02
CA ASP A 405 -14.35 23.89 6.26
C ASP A 405 -13.85 22.44 6.41
N GLU A 406 -14.15 21.83 7.56
CA GLU A 406 -13.69 20.49 7.91
C GLU A 406 -14.42 19.36 7.17
N THR A 407 -15.46 19.69 6.40
CA THR A 407 -16.23 18.73 5.59
C THR A 407 -15.73 18.65 4.15
N ARG A 408 -14.78 19.52 3.74
CA ARG A 408 -14.15 19.49 2.41
C ARG A 408 -13.57 18.13 2.08
N PHE A 409 -13.49 17.80 0.80
CA PHE A 409 -12.91 16.53 0.36
C PHE A 409 -11.49 16.33 0.91
N HIS A 410 -11.26 15.24 1.63
CA HIS A 410 -10.02 15.01 2.39
C HIS A 410 -8.75 15.09 1.53
N PHE A 411 -8.77 14.60 0.30
CA PHE A 411 -7.63 14.71 -0.62
C PHE A 411 -7.33 16.15 -1.08
N THR A 412 -8.29 17.08 -0.94
CA THR A 412 -8.11 18.51 -1.25
C THR A 412 -7.68 19.34 -0.03
N ARG A 413 -7.56 18.71 1.15
CA ARG A 413 -7.12 19.40 2.37
C ARG A 413 -5.59 19.55 2.39
N THR A 414 -4.87 18.63 1.76
CA THR A 414 -3.40 18.57 1.78
C THR A 414 -2.76 19.80 1.12
N ARG A 415 -3.28 20.31 -0.01
CA ARG A 415 -2.79 21.58 -0.59
C ARG A 415 -2.98 22.75 0.34
N ILE A 416 -4.13 22.86 1.01
CA ILE A 416 -4.39 23.98 1.93
C ILE A 416 -3.30 24.01 3.01
N LEU A 417 -2.94 22.85 3.54
CA LEU A 417 -1.82 22.68 4.48
C LEU A 417 -0.49 23.13 3.86
N MET A 418 -0.18 22.66 2.64
CA MET A 418 1.04 23.02 1.93
C MET A 418 1.15 24.54 1.66
N ASP A 419 0.07 25.17 1.23
CA ASP A 419 0.02 26.61 0.92
C ASP A 419 0.15 27.47 2.19
N LEU A 420 -0.36 26.97 3.32
CA LEU A 420 -0.24 27.64 4.62
C LEU A 420 1.08 27.33 5.34
N GLY A 421 1.88 26.38 4.85
CA GLY A 421 3.21 26.09 5.36
C GLY A 421 3.26 25.22 6.62
N PHE A 422 2.23 24.42 6.88
CA PHE A 422 2.22 23.41 7.95
C PHE A 422 1.69 22.07 7.45
N ASN A 423 2.15 20.97 8.05
CA ASN A 423 1.78 19.60 7.66
C ASN A 423 1.11 18.81 8.79
N GLU A 424 0.85 19.46 9.91
CA GLU A 424 0.16 18.91 11.07
C GLU A 424 -0.81 19.94 11.63
N ILE A 425 -1.95 19.46 12.10
CA ILE A 425 -3.05 20.26 12.63
C ILE A 425 -3.66 19.58 13.85
N TRP A 426 -4.57 20.29 14.52
CA TRP A 426 -5.38 19.70 15.58
C TRP A 426 -6.85 19.68 15.19
N ALA A 427 -7.51 18.54 15.35
CA ALA A 427 -8.95 18.43 15.32
C ALA A 427 -9.51 18.54 16.74
N ILE A 428 -10.36 19.55 16.95
CA ILE A 428 -10.96 19.88 18.25
C ILE A 428 -12.41 19.42 18.27
N THR A 429 -12.78 18.63 19.28
CA THR A 429 -14.14 18.11 19.46
C THR A 429 -14.46 17.94 20.95
N ASP A 430 -15.74 17.89 21.30
CA ASP A 430 -16.24 17.45 22.61
C ASP A 430 -16.85 16.04 22.55
N GLN A 431 -16.74 15.37 21.40
CA GLN A 431 -17.27 14.02 21.14
C GLN A 431 -16.16 12.98 21.26
N GLY A 432 -16.01 12.40 22.45
CA GLY A 432 -15.17 11.23 22.68
C GLY A 432 -15.75 9.96 22.03
N ASN A 433 -14.88 9.07 21.55
CA ASN A 433 -15.22 7.72 21.11
C ASN A 433 -14.00 6.80 21.24
N ASP A 434 -14.16 5.51 20.95
CA ASP A 434 -13.09 4.51 21.08
C ASP A 434 -11.83 4.87 20.26
N ARG A 435 -11.98 5.53 19.10
CA ARG A 435 -10.83 6.00 18.30
C ARG A 435 -10.09 7.15 18.96
N VAL A 436 -10.82 8.06 19.62
CA VAL A 436 -10.23 9.16 20.39
C VAL A 436 -9.44 8.59 21.56
N GLU A 437 -10.03 7.69 22.34
CA GLU A 437 -9.36 7.09 23.50
C GLU A 437 -8.13 6.27 23.07
N ALA A 438 -8.23 5.47 22.00
CA ALA A 438 -7.06 4.79 21.44
C ALA A 438 -5.97 5.77 20.97
N SER A 439 -6.34 6.94 20.46
CA SER A 439 -5.37 7.98 20.08
C SER A 439 -4.71 8.63 21.29
N ILE A 440 -5.43 8.76 22.41
CA ILE A 440 -4.88 9.24 23.68
C ILE A 440 -3.85 8.25 24.22
N GLU A 441 -4.17 6.95 24.22
CA GLU A 441 -3.24 5.89 24.67
C GLU A 441 -1.93 5.89 23.88
N ASN A 442 -1.99 6.25 22.60
CA ASN A 442 -0.83 6.36 21.71
C ASN A 442 -0.14 7.74 21.72
N GLY A 443 -0.57 8.67 22.58
CA GLY A 443 0.01 10.02 22.68
C GLY A 443 -0.29 10.94 21.48
N MET A 444 -1.28 10.58 20.67
CA MET A 444 -1.69 11.28 19.45
C MET A 444 -2.95 12.14 19.65
N ALA A 445 -3.57 12.06 20.83
CA ALA A 445 -4.67 12.93 21.23
C ALA A 445 -4.55 13.30 22.71
N PHE A 446 -5.18 14.42 23.07
CA PHE A 446 -5.20 14.97 24.42
C PHE A 446 -6.64 15.26 24.83
N LYS A 447 -6.94 15.16 26.12
CA LYS A 447 -8.23 15.58 26.68
C LYS A 447 -8.06 16.51 27.88
N ALA A 448 -8.98 17.45 28.02
CA ALA A 448 -8.99 18.42 29.12
C ALA A 448 -10.43 18.84 29.46
N ASP A 449 -10.62 19.42 30.64
CA ASP A 449 -11.93 19.88 31.12
C ASP A 449 -12.22 21.34 30.67
N SER A 450 -11.24 22.00 30.05
CA SER A 450 -11.36 23.36 29.51
C SER A 450 -10.52 23.57 28.24
N ILE A 451 -10.90 24.55 27.42
CA ILE A 451 -10.12 24.95 26.22
C ILE A 451 -8.75 25.52 26.62
N GLU A 452 -8.66 26.27 27.73
CA GLU A 452 -7.39 26.76 28.26
C GLU A 452 -6.39 25.64 28.55
N GLU A 453 -6.84 24.58 29.25
CA GLU A 453 -6.00 23.41 29.55
C GLU A 453 -5.67 22.63 28.27
N LEU A 454 -6.63 22.48 27.35
CA LEU A 454 -6.40 21.81 26.07
C LEU A 454 -5.33 22.53 25.24
N ALA A 455 -5.40 23.86 25.14
CA ALA A 455 -4.42 24.69 24.44
C ALA A 455 -3.00 24.47 24.98
N LYS A 456 -2.85 24.43 26.32
CA LYS A 456 -1.55 24.16 26.97
C LYS A 456 -1.02 22.76 26.65
N LEU A 457 -1.88 21.75 26.61
CA LEU A 457 -1.48 20.37 26.28
C LEU A 457 -0.95 20.25 24.84
N ILE A 458 -1.61 20.91 23.90
CA ILE A 458 -1.24 20.87 22.48
C ILE A 458 -0.22 21.95 22.08
N GLN A 459 0.19 22.79 23.02
CA GLN A 459 1.11 23.92 22.82
C GLN A 459 0.61 24.98 21.82
N ALA A 460 -0.71 25.13 21.72
CA ALA A 460 -1.35 26.22 20.98
C ALA A 460 -1.39 27.52 21.81
N ASP A 461 -1.67 28.65 21.15
CA ASP A 461 -1.93 29.90 21.86
C ASP A 461 -3.30 29.83 22.55
N VAL A 462 -3.30 30.05 23.87
CA VAL A 462 -4.50 29.95 24.71
C VAL A 462 -5.58 30.94 24.28
N GLU A 463 -5.21 32.21 24.12
CA GLU A 463 -6.18 33.27 23.80
C GLU A 463 -6.77 33.05 22.40
N LYS A 464 -5.93 32.62 21.44
CA LYS A 464 -6.39 32.29 20.09
C LYS A 464 -7.35 31.11 20.07
N LEU A 465 -7.00 29.99 20.70
CA LEU A 465 -7.84 28.80 20.65
C LEU A 465 -9.20 29.05 21.32
N GLU A 466 -9.22 29.77 22.45
CA GLU A 466 -10.46 30.18 23.11
C GLU A 466 -11.33 31.07 22.21
N ALA A 467 -10.72 32.04 21.53
CA ALA A 467 -11.42 32.91 20.58
C ALA A 467 -11.98 32.12 19.39
N THR A 468 -11.21 31.18 18.85
CA THR A 468 -11.61 30.29 17.74
C THR A 468 -12.82 29.43 18.12
N VAL A 469 -12.76 28.75 19.27
CA VAL A 469 -13.88 27.90 19.74
C VAL A 469 -15.12 28.74 20.05
N THR A 470 -14.93 29.91 20.67
CA THR A 470 -16.03 30.85 20.95
C THR A 470 -16.72 31.28 19.65
N ARG A 471 -15.94 31.71 18.65
CA ARG A 471 -16.44 32.12 17.33
C ARG A 471 -17.19 30.97 16.64
N TYR A 472 -16.63 29.77 16.63
CA TYR A 472 -17.28 28.59 16.05
C TYR A 472 -18.62 28.29 16.72
N ASN A 473 -18.69 28.36 18.06
CA ASN A 473 -19.93 28.15 18.82
C ASN A 473 -20.99 29.23 18.54
N GLU A 474 -20.60 30.49 18.29
CA GLU A 474 -21.51 31.54 17.84
C GLU A 474 -22.10 31.23 16.46
N LEU A 475 -21.27 30.78 15.51
CA LEU A 475 -21.70 30.38 14.17
C LEU A 475 -22.63 29.16 14.21
N ALA A 476 -22.32 28.16 15.02
CA ALA A 476 -23.18 27.01 15.26
C ALA A 476 -24.53 27.41 15.85
N ALA A 477 -24.56 28.33 16.82
CA ALA A 477 -25.81 28.87 17.36
C ALA A 477 -26.65 29.63 16.31
N LYS A 478 -25.98 30.27 15.34
CA LYS A 478 -26.61 30.95 14.21
C LYS A 478 -27.10 29.98 13.12
N GLY A 479 -26.57 28.76 13.08
CA GLY A 479 -26.86 27.76 12.05
C GLY A 479 -26.26 28.12 10.68
N LYS A 480 -25.19 28.94 10.65
CA LYS A 480 -24.48 29.32 9.43
C LYS A 480 -23.02 29.59 9.74
N ASP A 481 -22.13 28.90 9.05
CA ASP A 481 -20.70 29.20 9.06
C ASP A 481 -20.43 30.36 8.09
N GLU A 482 -20.16 31.55 8.62
CA GLU A 482 -19.83 32.71 7.81
C GLU A 482 -18.34 32.83 7.52
N ASP A 483 -17.52 32.00 8.16
CA ASP A 483 -16.07 32.05 8.05
C ASP A 483 -15.58 31.12 6.93
N PHE A 484 -16.14 29.88 6.85
CA PHE A 484 -15.70 28.87 5.89
C PHE A 484 -16.82 28.11 5.16
N ASP A 485 -18.09 28.47 5.37
CA ASP A 485 -19.25 27.89 4.67
C ASP A 485 -19.48 26.38 4.93
N LYS A 486 -19.02 25.86 6.08
CA LYS A 486 -19.38 24.52 6.56
C LYS A 486 -20.90 24.36 6.62
N ASP A 487 -21.39 23.23 6.10
CA ASP A 487 -22.81 22.89 6.13
C ASP A 487 -23.34 22.90 7.57
N ALA A 488 -24.46 23.60 7.76
CA ALA A 488 -25.14 23.76 9.04
C ALA A 488 -25.47 22.42 9.73
N GLN A 489 -25.66 21.33 8.99
CA GLN A 489 -25.93 20.02 9.57
C GLN A 489 -24.73 19.45 10.37
N TYR A 490 -23.51 19.86 10.01
CA TYR A 490 -22.26 19.46 10.67
C TYR A 490 -21.70 20.58 11.57
N LEU A 491 -22.29 21.77 11.56
CA LEU A 491 -21.89 22.89 12.40
C LEU A 491 -22.52 22.78 13.79
N GLN A 492 -21.87 22.02 14.67
CA GLN A 492 -22.33 21.81 16.05
C GLN A 492 -21.47 22.56 17.05
N LYS A 493 -22.06 23.04 18.14
CA LYS A 493 -21.28 23.64 19.21
C LYS A 493 -20.37 22.61 19.88
N ILE A 494 -19.21 23.08 20.32
CA ILE A 494 -18.25 22.37 21.15
C ILE A 494 -18.40 22.96 22.57
N GLU A 495 -19.27 22.36 23.39
CA GLU A 495 -19.62 22.86 24.74
C GLU A 495 -19.82 21.72 25.77
N GLY A 496 -19.35 20.51 25.44
CA GLY A 496 -19.39 19.36 26.33
C GLY A 496 -18.49 19.48 27.58
N PRO A 497 -18.63 18.54 28.54
CA PRO A 497 -17.89 18.56 29.81
C PRO A 497 -16.40 18.20 29.66
N THR A 498 -16.00 17.70 28.49
CA THR A 498 -14.61 17.30 28.18
C THR A 498 -14.33 17.66 26.73
N TYR A 499 -13.15 18.23 26.50
CA TYR A 499 -12.66 18.60 25.18
C TYR A 499 -11.51 17.69 24.78
N TYR A 500 -11.41 17.42 23.48
CA TYR A 500 -10.41 16.57 22.88
C TYR A 500 -9.69 17.32 21.77
N ALA A 501 -8.38 17.15 21.70
CA ALA A 501 -7.57 17.57 20.55
C ALA A 501 -6.86 16.36 19.97
N LEU A 502 -7.17 16.02 18.73
CA LEU A 502 -6.54 14.93 18.00
C LEU A 502 -5.53 15.51 17.03
N LYS A 503 -4.31 14.97 17.03
CA LYS A 503 -3.30 15.36 16.06
C LYS A 503 -3.63 14.75 14.70
N LEU A 504 -3.69 15.57 13.66
CA LEU A 504 -3.74 15.09 12.28
C LEU A 504 -2.47 15.49 11.56
N PHE A 505 -2.00 14.62 10.69
CA PHE A 505 -0.81 14.85 9.90
C PHE A 505 -1.06 14.50 8.43
N MET A 506 -0.38 15.24 7.55
CA MET A 506 -0.35 14.91 6.15
C MET A 506 0.40 13.58 5.95
N GLY A 507 -0.22 12.67 5.22
CA GLY A 507 0.26 11.33 4.94
C GLY A 507 0.15 11.00 3.46
N ASN A 508 0.96 10.02 3.05
CA ASN A 508 1.00 9.51 1.68
C ASN A 508 0.77 8.00 1.67
N SER A 509 -0.20 7.53 0.89
CA SER A 509 -0.41 6.11 0.56
C SER A 509 0.29 5.67 -0.73
N GLY A 510 1.03 6.60 -1.36
CA GLY A 510 1.78 6.47 -2.60
C GLY A 510 2.67 7.72 -2.79
N SER A 511 3.36 7.84 -3.92
CA SER A 511 4.25 8.96 -4.23
C SER A 511 3.90 9.56 -5.59
N ILE A 512 3.86 10.90 -5.67
CA ILE A 512 3.62 11.62 -6.92
C ILE A 512 4.96 12.04 -7.54
N GLY A 513 5.13 11.74 -8.83
CA GLY A 513 6.33 12.07 -9.59
C GLY A 513 6.95 10.85 -10.25
N GLY A 514 8.22 10.96 -10.61
CA GLY A 514 9.02 9.89 -11.16
C GLY A 514 9.46 10.15 -12.59
N ILE A 515 9.48 9.10 -13.41
CA ILE A 515 10.05 9.08 -14.75
C ILE A 515 9.19 9.91 -15.71
N VAL A 516 9.84 10.75 -16.52
CA VAL A 516 9.17 11.49 -17.60
C VAL A 516 9.11 10.62 -18.86
N THR A 517 7.93 10.57 -19.47
CA THR A 517 7.68 9.81 -20.69
C THR A 517 7.05 10.64 -21.80
N THR A 518 7.12 10.12 -23.03
CA THR A 518 6.18 10.50 -24.09
C THR A 518 4.77 10.00 -23.74
N ILE A 519 3.75 10.43 -24.49
CA ILE A 519 2.37 9.95 -24.29
C ILE A 519 2.24 8.44 -24.54
N ASP A 520 3.13 7.88 -25.34
CA ASP A 520 3.23 6.44 -25.64
C ASP A 520 4.01 5.66 -24.58
N GLY A 521 4.49 6.35 -23.53
CA GLY A 521 5.21 5.74 -22.41
C GLY A 521 6.72 5.59 -22.62
N GLU A 522 7.28 6.06 -23.74
CA GLU A 522 8.73 5.99 -23.98
C GLU A 522 9.48 6.90 -23.01
N VAL A 523 10.52 6.40 -22.36
CA VAL A 523 11.27 7.18 -21.36
C VAL A 523 12.11 8.25 -22.02
N ILE A 524 12.06 9.47 -21.48
CA ILE A 524 12.81 10.64 -21.95
C ILE A 524 14.04 10.85 -21.06
N ASN A 525 15.20 11.14 -21.66
CA ASN A 525 16.43 11.47 -20.93
C ASN A 525 16.59 12.97 -20.63
N ASN A 526 17.62 13.35 -19.88
CA ASN A 526 17.88 14.75 -19.53
C ASN A 526 18.26 15.68 -20.70
N GLN A 527 18.41 15.14 -21.92
CA GLN A 527 18.59 15.91 -23.15
C GLN A 527 17.31 15.94 -24.02
N ASP A 528 16.16 15.57 -23.44
CA ASP A 528 14.85 15.52 -24.10
C ASP A 528 14.82 14.55 -25.30
N GLN A 529 15.58 13.45 -25.22
CA GLN A 529 15.62 12.38 -26.22
C GLN A 529 15.03 11.09 -25.65
N VAL A 530 14.38 10.30 -26.51
CA VAL A 530 13.87 8.97 -26.14
C VAL A 530 15.03 8.01 -25.86
N ILE A 531 14.98 7.32 -24.73
CA ILE A 531 15.81 6.15 -24.42
C ILE A 531 15.19 4.95 -25.12
N LYS A 532 15.80 4.53 -26.23
CA LYS A 532 15.25 3.46 -27.07
C LYS A 532 15.12 2.15 -26.29
N GLY A 533 14.00 1.47 -26.48
CA GLY A 533 13.70 0.19 -25.82
C GLY A 533 13.22 0.32 -24.38
N LEU A 534 13.14 1.53 -23.81
CA LEU A 534 12.69 1.75 -22.44
C LEU A 534 11.36 2.51 -22.37
N TYR A 535 10.40 1.92 -21.68
CA TYR A 535 9.09 2.50 -21.40
C TYR A 535 8.84 2.57 -19.89
N ALA A 536 7.93 3.45 -19.46
CA ALA A 536 7.45 3.49 -18.09
C ALA A 536 5.96 3.82 -18.02
N ALA A 537 5.27 3.24 -17.05
CA ALA A 537 3.86 3.52 -16.80
C ALA A 537 3.47 3.28 -15.33
N GLY A 538 2.45 4.01 -14.87
CA GLY A 538 1.93 3.88 -13.52
C GLY A 538 2.53 4.90 -12.54
N GLU A 539 2.51 4.57 -11.26
CA GLU A 539 2.99 5.46 -10.19
C GLU A 539 4.45 5.89 -10.37
N VAL A 540 5.28 5.03 -10.97
CA VAL A 540 6.69 5.29 -11.31
C VAL A 540 6.86 6.46 -12.30
N ALA A 541 5.81 6.85 -13.01
CA ALA A 541 5.77 7.90 -14.03
C ALA A 541 4.56 8.84 -13.85
N SER A 542 4.20 9.15 -12.60
CA SER A 542 2.95 9.87 -12.28
C SER A 542 3.03 11.39 -12.36
N GLY A 543 4.24 11.96 -12.45
CA GLY A 543 4.46 13.42 -12.37
C GLY A 543 3.84 14.26 -13.49
N GLN A 544 3.49 13.64 -14.62
CA GLN A 544 2.79 14.31 -15.74
C GLN A 544 1.26 14.31 -15.57
N VAL A 545 0.69 13.42 -14.76
CA VAL A 545 -0.76 13.29 -14.55
C VAL A 545 -1.22 13.79 -13.18
N MET A 546 -0.29 13.95 -12.24
CA MET A 546 -0.56 14.43 -10.88
C MET A 546 0.41 15.54 -10.49
N TYR A 547 -0.06 16.44 -9.61
CA TYR A 547 0.73 17.56 -9.10
C TYR A 547 0.91 17.48 -7.57
N LYS A 548 0.25 18.36 -6.80
CA LYS A 548 0.39 18.41 -5.33
C LYS A 548 -0.70 17.63 -4.58
N GLU A 549 -1.89 17.57 -5.16
CA GLU A 549 -3.06 16.89 -4.60
C GLU A 549 -3.35 15.61 -5.34
N TYR A 550 -3.84 14.62 -4.60
CA TYR A 550 -4.44 13.45 -5.21
C TYR A 550 -5.88 13.76 -5.65
N PRO A 551 -6.28 13.50 -6.92
CA PRO A 551 -7.66 13.74 -7.36
C PRO A 551 -8.70 12.81 -6.75
N GLY A 552 -8.28 11.89 -5.89
CA GLY A 552 -9.16 11.05 -5.12
C GLY A 552 -9.30 9.64 -5.65
N SER A 553 -9.86 8.79 -4.80
CA SER A 553 -9.92 7.34 -4.95
C SER A 553 -10.32 6.92 -6.36
N GLY A 554 -9.51 6.04 -6.96
CA GLY A 554 -9.71 5.52 -8.31
C GLY A 554 -9.08 6.34 -9.43
N SER A 555 -8.62 7.58 -9.18
CA SER A 555 -7.90 8.36 -10.20
C SER A 555 -6.55 7.75 -10.54
N ALA A 556 -5.79 7.29 -9.53
CA ALA A 556 -4.52 6.59 -9.74
C ALA A 556 -4.69 5.35 -10.64
N ILE A 557 -5.67 4.49 -10.31
CA ILE A 557 -5.96 3.28 -11.10
C ILE A 557 -6.34 3.64 -12.53
N ALA A 558 -7.16 4.69 -12.73
CA ALA A 558 -7.56 5.14 -14.06
C ALA A 558 -6.36 5.58 -14.92
N PHE A 559 -5.48 6.43 -14.38
CA PHE A 559 -4.27 6.83 -15.09
C PHE A 559 -3.34 5.65 -15.37
N TYR A 560 -3.08 4.83 -14.35
CA TYR A 560 -2.07 3.78 -14.44
C TYR A 560 -2.50 2.64 -15.36
N LEU A 561 -3.79 2.31 -15.40
CA LEU A 561 -4.39 1.43 -16.40
C LEU A 561 -4.24 2.02 -17.82
N ALA A 562 -4.64 3.28 -18.02
CA ALA A 562 -4.62 3.92 -19.33
C ALA A 562 -3.20 3.94 -19.93
N PHE A 563 -2.22 4.42 -19.16
CA PHE A 563 -0.83 4.51 -19.62
C PHE A 563 -0.10 3.16 -19.61
N GLY A 564 -0.52 2.21 -18.77
CA GLY A 564 -0.07 0.81 -18.87
C GLY A 564 -0.45 0.20 -20.22
N ARG A 565 -1.74 0.29 -20.60
CA ARG A 565 -2.20 -0.16 -21.93
C ARG A 565 -1.47 0.59 -23.06
N GLN A 566 -1.32 1.90 -22.93
CA GLN A 566 -0.63 2.69 -23.96
C GLN A 566 0.83 2.25 -24.17
N ALA A 567 1.59 2.08 -23.08
CA ALA A 567 2.96 1.57 -23.13
C ALA A 567 3.05 0.14 -23.68
N GLY A 568 2.11 -0.74 -23.30
CA GLY A 568 2.02 -2.10 -23.83
C GLY A 568 1.83 -2.15 -25.34
N ARG A 569 0.92 -1.31 -25.89
CA ARG A 569 0.73 -1.19 -27.34
C ARG A 569 1.96 -0.67 -28.05
N ALA A 570 2.56 0.41 -27.54
CA ALA A 570 3.72 1.05 -28.15
C ALA A 570 4.94 0.11 -28.16
N ALA A 571 5.20 -0.59 -27.04
CA ALA A 571 6.25 -1.59 -26.97
C ALA A 571 5.99 -2.76 -27.92
N ALA A 572 4.75 -3.24 -28.03
CA ALA A 572 4.40 -4.31 -28.99
C ALA A 572 4.55 -3.87 -30.45
N GLU A 573 4.39 -2.59 -30.77
CA GLU A 573 4.71 -2.06 -32.10
C GLU A 573 6.22 -1.96 -32.33
N PHE A 574 6.97 -1.54 -31.32
CA PHE A 574 8.43 -1.40 -31.40
C PHE A 574 9.17 -2.72 -31.65
N VAL A 575 8.66 -3.84 -31.12
CA VAL A 575 9.33 -5.16 -31.21
C VAL A 575 9.02 -5.97 -32.47
N LYS A 576 8.06 -5.51 -33.28
CA LYS A 576 7.68 -6.08 -34.59
C LYS A 576 8.70 -5.74 -35.66
#